data_AF-A0A3D5GDB9-F1
#
_entry.id   AF-A0A3D5GDB9-F1
#
_cell.length_a   1.000
_cell.length_b   1.000
_cell.length_c   1.000
_cell.angle_alpha   90.00
_cell.angle_beta   90.00
_cell.angle_gamma   90.00
#
_symmetry.space_group_name_H-M   'P 1'
#
loop_
_entity.id
_entity.type
_entity.pdbx_description
1 polymer ?
#
loop_
_entity_poly.entity_id
_entity_poly.type
_entity_poly.pdbx_seq_one_letter_code
_entity_poly.pdbx_strand_id
1 'polypeptide(L)'
;MTNISNPPCLECQEAEQRENLDINCILNRLKSVKKSQLSSREISYLCLCLCLLSRYEKAFRMVKYKTPTIEELNTQDPEISKKGENLSADMSKTVHLYLKEMMSIDEEKRLPPWSKVVSFMRDTGCKKNQQLPQVEMQRFMFIARVKGNKISDIEMQKQLKTLGIEIEIIEMLRNE
;
A
#
# COMPACT_ATOMS: atom_id res chain seq x y z
N MET A 1 -17.87 25.15 4.14
CA MET A 1 -16.86 25.26 3.08
C MET A 1 -16.41 23.85 2.74
N THR A 2 -16.79 23.37 1.56
CA THR A 2 -16.50 22.03 1.06
C THR A 2 -15.01 21.94 0.71
N ASN A 3 -14.24 21.19 1.51
CA ASN A 3 -12.87 20.81 1.19
C ASN A 3 -12.89 19.92 -0.05
N ILE A 4 -12.64 20.52 -1.22
CA ILE A 4 -12.35 19.78 -2.45
C ILE A 4 -11.00 19.10 -2.19
N SER A 5 -11.09 17.87 -1.73
CA SER A 5 -9.97 16.99 -1.53
C SER A 5 -9.43 16.68 -2.92
N ASN A 6 -8.32 17.31 -3.31
CA ASN A 6 -7.60 16.89 -4.50
C ASN A 6 -7.40 15.37 -4.39
N PRO A 7 -7.73 14.60 -5.44
CA PRO A 7 -7.55 13.16 -5.40
C PRO A 7 -6.10 12.86 -5.01
N PRO A 8 -5.87 11.91 -4.07
CA PRO A 8 -4.52 11.57 -3.65
C PRO A 8 -3.70 11.18 -4.88
N CYS A 9 -2.47 11.67 -4.95
CA CYS A 9 -1.50 11.31 -5.99
C CYS A 9 -1.41 9.78 -6.12
N LEU A 10 -1.03 9.26 -7.30
CA LEU A 10 -0.96 7.80 -7.50
C LEU A 10 -0.06 7.12 -6.47
N GLU A 11 1.06 7.76 -6.13
CA GLU A 11 1.99 7.30 -5.11
C GLU A 11 1.35 7.27 -3.72
N CYS A 12 0.48 8.24 -3.43
CA CYS A 12 -0.26 8.35 -2.19
C CYS A 12 -1.20 7.14 -2.03
N GLN A 13 -1.95 6.79 -3.08
CA GLN A 13 -2.84 5.63 -3.11
C GLN A 13 -2.06 4.32 -2.96
N GLU A 14 -0.92 4.19 -3.65
CA GLU A 14 -0.07 3.01 -3.58
C GLU A 14 0.49 2.81 -2.16
N ALA A 15 0.95 3.88 -1.51
CA ALA A 15 1.46 3.82 -0.13
C ALA A 15 0.35 3.45 0.86
N GLU A 16 -0.84 4.03 0.69
CA GLU A 16 -2.04 3.70 1.46
C GLU A 16 -2.40 2.22 1.40
N GLN A 17 -2.37 1.64 0.19
CA GLN A 17 -2.74 0.25 -0.06
C GLN A 17 -1.66 -0.73 0.40
N ARG A 18 -0.39 -0.49 0.02
CA ARG A 18 0.73 -1.39 0.34
C ARG A 18 1.03 -1.45 1.82
N GLU A 19 1.07 -0.29 2.47
CA GLU A 19 1.54 -0.19 3.85
C GLU A 19 0.41 -0.02 4.87
N ASN A 20 -0.86 -0.06 4.43
CA ASN A 20 -2.03 0.11 5.31
C ASN A 20 -1.94 1.41 6.15
N LEU A 21 -1.53 2.50 5.52
CA LEU A 21 -1.34 3.82 6.12
C LEU A 21 -2.48 4.76 5.71
N ASP A 22 -2.83 5.71 6.56
CA ASP A 22 -3.63 6.88 6.19
C ASP A 22 -2.69 8.01 5.78
N ILE A 23 -2.50 8.22 4.48
CA ILE A 23 -1.58 9.25 3.98
C ILE A 23 -2.05 10.66 4.38
N ASN A 24 -3.36 10.91 4.44
CA ASN A 24 -3.87 12.22 4.86
C ASN A 24 -3.53 12.51 6.32
N CYS A 25 -3.63 11.51 7.21
CA CYS A 25 -3.17 11.62 8.59
C CYS A 25 -1.69 12.00 8.66
N ILE A 26 -0.83 11.34 7.89
CA ILE A 26 0.61 11.61 7.85
C ILE A 26 0.89 13.02 7.33
N LEU A 27 0.28 13.41 6.23
CA LEU A 27 0.46 14.75 5.63
C LEU A 27 0.00 15.85 6.58
N ASN A 28 -1.11 15.65 7.30
CA ASN A 28 -1.60 16.61 8.30
C ASN A 28 -0.62 16.76 9.47
N ARG A 29 -0.05 15.66 9.97
CA ARG A 29 0.97 15.71 11.03
C ARG A 29 2.24 16.42 10.57
N LEU A 30 2.73 16.10 9.37
CA LEU A 30 3.92 16.74 8.82
C LEU A 30 3.68 18.22 8.50
N LYS A 31 2.46 18.60 8.11
CA LYS A 31 2.07 20.01 7.96
C LYS A 31 2.19 20.76 9.28
N SER A 32 1.79 20.16 10.41
CA SER A 32 1.94 20.77 11.73
C SER A 32 3.40 21.00 12.11
N VAL A 33 4.28 20.07 11.75
CA VAL A 33 5.74 20.19 11.97
C VAL A 33 6.36 21.25 11.05
N LYS A 34 6.10 21.16 9.74
CA LYS A 34 6.60 22.10 8.72
C LYS A 34 6.03 23.52 8.86
N LYS A 35 4.90 23.68 9.55
CA LYS A 35 4.10 24.94 9.64
C LYS A 35 3.57 25.45 8.29
N SER A 36 3.64 24.63 7.25
CA SER A 36 3.15 24.92 5.91
C SER A 36 2.79 23.63 5.17
N GLN A 37 2.07 23.73 4.06
CA GLN A 37 1.75 22.55 3.25
C GLN A 37 3.02 21.96 2.64
N LEU A 38 3.05 20.63 2.52
CA LEU A 38 4.06 19.95 1.72
C LEU A 38 3.78 20.24 0.24
N SER A 39 4.84 20.49 -0.52
CA SER A 39 4.78 20.62 -1.97
C SER A 39 4.52 19.26 -2.61
N SER A 40 3.98 19.26 -3.83
CA SER A 40 3.71 18.01 -4.56
C SER A 40 4.95 17.12 -4.69
N ARG A 41 6.13 17.72 -4.89
CA ARG A 41 7.41 16.98 -4.98
C ARG A 41 7.77 16.29 -3.66
N GLU A 42 7.57 16.95 -2.52
CA GLU A 42 7.80 16.37 -1.19
C GLU A 42 6.80 15.24 -0.90
N ILE A 43 5.53 15.44 -1.27
CA ILE A 43 4.46 14.44 -1.10
C ILE A 43 4.78 13.17 -1.92
N SER A 44 5.09 13.31 -3.22
CA SER A 44 5.46 12.18 -4.06
C SER A 44 6.69 11.46 -3.53
N TYR A 45 7.74 12.19 -3.14
CA TYR A 45 8.94 11.57 -2.56
C TYR A 45 8.64 10.78 -1.28
N LEU A 46 7.88 11.38 -0.36
CA LEU A 46 7.47 10.74 0.89
C LEU A 46 6.69 9.45 0.60
N CYS A 47 5.69 9.50 -0.28
CA CYS A 47 4.86 8.34 -0.57
C CYS A 47 5.66 7.20 -1.21
N LEU A 48 6.55 7.51 -2.16
CA LEU A 48 7.43 6.50 -2.77
C LEU A 48 8.40 5.88 -1.74
N CYS A 49 8.86 6.67 -0.77
CA CYS A 49 9.65 6.18 0.35
C CYS A 49 8.85 5.28 1.31
N LEU A 50 7.59 5.63 1.58
CA LEU A 50 6.69 4.80 2.39
C LEU A 50 6.39 3.47 1.69
N CYS A 51 6.30 3.44 0.36
CA CYS A 51 6.23 2.20 -0.44
C CYS A 51 7.51 1.33 -0.40
N LEU A 52 8.53 1.71 0.39
CA LEU A 52 9.82 1.03 0.54
C LEU A 52 10.60 0.86 -0.77
N LEU A 53 10.37 1.75 -1.74
CA LEU A 53 11.06 1.70 -3.03
C LEU A 53 12.54 2.09 -2.90
N SER A 54 13.37 1.47 -3.74
CA SER A 54 14.80 1.77 -3.79
C SER A 54 15.06 3.21 -4.23
N ARG A 55 16.28 3.71 -3.98
CA ARG A 55 16.69 5.05 -4.41
C ARG A 55 16.51 5.23 -5.92
N TYR A 56 16.89 4.22 -6.70
CA TYR A 56 16.76 4.22 -8.14
C TYR A 56 15.29 4.30 -8.58
N GLU A 57 14.44 3.42 -8.07
CA GLU A 57 13.00 3.40 -8.40
C GLU A 57 12.32 4.74 -8.13
N LYS A 58 12.63 5.36 -6.99
CA LYS A 58 12.10 6.68 -6.61
C LYS A 58 12.47 7.73 -7.65
N ALA A 59 13.75 7.80 -8.00
CA ALA A 59 14.25 8.73 -8.99
C ALA A 59 13.63 8.47 -10.38
N PHE A 60 13.56 7.19 -10.75
CA PHE A 60 12.99 6.75 -12.02
C PHE A 60 11.54 7.20 -12.16
N ARG A 61 10.69 6.91 -11.17
CA ARG A 61 9.28 7.28 -11.17
C ARG A 61 9.09 8.80 -11.17
N MET A 62 9.91 9.56 -10.46
CA MET A 62 9.82 11.03 -10.45
C MET A 62 10.30 11.69 -11.75
N VAL A 63 11.16 11.03 -12.53
CA VAL A 63 11.68 11.57 -13.80
C VAL A 63 10.89 11.10 -15.01
N LYS A 64 10.50 9.82 -15.02
CA LYS A 64 9.86 9.14 -16.15
C LYS A 64 8.35 8.98 -15.99
N TYR A 65 7.80 9.29 -14.81
CA TYR A 65 6.37 9.22 -14.50
C TYR A 65 5.73 7.84 -14.80
N LYS A 66 6.52 6.77 -14.65
CA LYS A 66 6.08 5.37 -14.83
C LYS A 66 6.81 4.44 -13.87
N THR A 67 6.24 3.27 -13.61
CA THR A 67 6.93 2.18 -12.90
C THR A 67 8.03 1.59 -13.80
N PRO A 68 9.26 1.41 -13.30
CA PRO A 68 10.32 0.79 -14.09
C PRO A 68 10.02 -0.69 -14.37
N THR A 69 10.43 -1.17 -15.54
CA THR A 69 10.43 -2.60 -15.85
C THR A 69 11.57 -3.32 -15.13
N ILE A 70 11.52 -4.66 -15.08
CA ILE A 70 12.61 -5.47 -14.50
C ILE A 70 13.94 -5.20 -15.21
N GLU A 71 13.91 -5.02 -16.53
CA GLU A 71 15.10 -4.68 -17.31
C GLU A 71 15.65 -3.30 -16.89
N GLU A 72 14.80 -2.28 -16.77
CA GLU A 72 15.22 -0.94 -16.34
C GLU A 72 15.81 -0.95 -14.92
N LEU A 73 15.27 -1.80 -14.03
CA LEU A 73 15.81 -2.02 -12.67
C LEU A 73 17.18 -2.70 -12.65
N ASN A 74 17.41 -3.61 -13.59
CA ASN A 74 18.67 -4.36 -13.69
C ASN A 74 19.77 -3.52 -14.36
N THR A 75 19.42 -2.77 -15.41
CA THR A 75 20.38 -1.97 -16.18
C THR A 75 20.79 -0.69 -15.46
N GLN A 76 19.90 -0.14 -14.63
CA GLN A 76 20.10 1.08 -13.83
C GLN A 76 20.79 2.23 -14.59
N ASP A 77 20.04 2.92 -15.45
CA ASP A 77 20.48 4.14 -16.12
C ASP A 77 21.31 5.07 -15.18
N PRO A 78 22.61 5.28 -15.47
CA PRO A 78 23.50 6.07 -14.63
C PRO A 78 23.02 7.49 -14.35
N GLU A 79 22.31 8.12 -15.29
CA GLU A 79 21.76 9.46 -15.07
C GLU A 79 20.63 9.44 -14.04
N ILE A 80 19.77 8.43 -14.07
CA ILE A 80 18.70 8.25 -13.09
C ILE A 80 19.30 7.93 -11.72
N SER A 81 20.33 7.09 -11.66
CA SER A 81 21.07 6.80 -10.43
C SER A 81 21.61 8.08 -9.79
N LYS A 82 22.30 8.92 -10.57
CA LYS A 82 22.81 10.23 -10.12
C LYS A 82 21.68 11.16 -9.67
N LYS A 83 20.57 11.22 -10.41
CA LYS A 83 19.38 11.99 -10.00
C LYS A 83 18.80 11.47 -8.68
N GLY A 84 18.85 10.17 -8.42
CA GLY A 84 18.40 9.59 -7.16
C GLY A 84 19.26 9.96 -5.96
N GLU A 85 20.57 10.11 -6.15
CA GLU A 85 21.49 10.63 -5.12
C GLU A 85 21.16 12.08 -4.80
N ASN A 86 21.08 12.93 -5.82
CA ASN A 86 20.71 14.34 -5.66
C ASN A 86 19.35 14.50 -5.00
N LEU A 87 18.34 13.73 -5.45
CA LEU A 87 17.00 13.73 -4.86
C LEU A 87 17.03 13.33 -3.38
N SER A 88 17.82 12.32 -3.02
CA SER A 88 17.94 11.90 -1.62
C SER A 88 18.64 12.96 -0.76
N ALA A 89 19.65 13.64 -1.30
CA ALA A 89 20.32 14.74 -0.62
C ALA A 89 19.40 15.96 -0.42
N ASP A 90 18.67 16.35 -1.47
CA ASP A 90 17.67 17.42 -1.43
C ASP A 90 16.60 17.13 -0.37
N MET A 91 16.00 15.93 -0.44
CA MET A 91 14.89 15.55 0.44
C MET A 91 15.35 15.25 1.87
N SER A 92 16.64 15.01 2.08
CA SER A 92 17.19 14.89 3.42
C SER A 92 17.16 16.21 4.19
N LYS A 93 17.21 17.35 3.48
CA LYS A 93 17.12 18.70 4.07
C LYS A 93 15.67 19.16 4.28
N THR A 94 14.70 18.40 3.78
CA THR A 94 13.27 18.74 3.88
C THR A 94 12.49 17.60 4.52
N VAL A 95 12.03 16.63 3.74
CA VAL A 95 11.16 15.53 4.20
C VAL A 95 11.79 14.76 5.36
N HIS A 96 13.08 14.42 5.31
CA HIS A 96 13.72 13.71 6.43
C HIS A 96 13.83 14.57 7.69
N LEU A 97 14.05 15.88 7.56
CA LEU A 97 14.09 16.79 8.69
C LEU A 97 12.74 16.79 9.42
N TYR A 98 11.64 16.95 8.67
CA TYR A 98 10.29 16.94 9.25
C TYR A 98 9.93 15.59 9.90
N LEU A 99 10.36 14.48 9.28
CA LEU A 99 10.18 13.15 9.85
C LEU A 99 10.96 12.96 11.16
N LYS A 100 12.22 13.43 11.22
CA LYS A 100 13.03 13.37 12.44
C LYS A 100 12.37 14.16 13.57
N GLU A 101 11.97 15.40 13.31
CA GLU A 101 11.30 16.25 14.30
C GLU A 101 10.01 15.60 14.79
N MET A 102 9.18 15.10 13.88
CA MET A 102 7.94 14.39 14.23
C MET A 102 8.19 13.13 15.07
N MET A 103 9.29 12.42 14.83
CA MET A 103 9.71 11.23 15.58
C MET A 103 10.53 11.57 16.83
N SER A 104 10.74 12.85 17.16
CA SER A 104 11.60 13.32 18.25
C SER A 104 13.03 12.78 18.15
N ILE A 105 13.55 12.71 16.93
CA ILE A 105 14.93 12.32 16.62
C ILE A 105 15.76 13.57 16.41
N ASP A 106 16.94 13.60 17.03
CA ASP A 106 17.94 14.64 16.84
C ASP A 106 18.28 14.84 15.35
N GLU A 107 18.38 16.09 14.91
CA GLU A 107 18.63 16.46 13.52
C GLU A 107 19.93 15.84 12.98
N GLU A 108 20.97 15.75 13.79
CA GLU A 108 22.28 15.20 13.40
C GLU A 108 22.26 13.67 13.28
N LYS A 109 21.26 13.01 13.88
CA LYS A 109 21.12 11.55 13.82
C LYS A 109 20.56 11.11 12.48
N ARG A 110 20.99 9.92 12.04
CA ARG A 110 20.46 9.29 10.83
C ARG A 110 18.96 8.97 11.01
N LEU A 111 18.16 9.24 9.97
CA LEU A 111 16.77 8.80 9.93
C LEU A 111 16.72 7.25 10.03
N PRO A 112 15.83 6.67 10.84
CA PRO A 112 15.63 5.23 10.87
C PRO A 112 15.31 4.65 9.48
N PRO A 113 15.51 3.33 9.28
CA PRO A 113 15.04 2.66 8.07
C PRO A 113 13.56 2.96 7.81
N TRP A 114 13.17 3.07 6.55
CA TRP A 114 11.79 3.41 6.17
C TRP A 114 10.75 2.43 6.74
N SER A 115 11.08 1.16 6.95
CA SER A 115 10.22 0.21 7.66
C SER A 115 9.91 0.62 9.10
N LYS A 116 10.86 1.23 9.82
CA LYS A 116 10.63 1.80 11.15
C LYS A 116 9.81 3.08 11.09
N VAL A 117 10.03 3.92 10.08
CA VAL A 117 9.19 5.11 9.85
C VAL A 117 7.74 4.70 9.61
N VAL A 118 7.50 3.72 8.74
CA VAL A 118 6.16 3.17 8.47
C VAL A 118 5.53 2.63 9.76
N SER A 119 6.28 1.87 10.55
CA SER A 119 5.77 1.32 11.83
C SER A 119 5.38 2.46 12.79
N PHE A 120 6.24 3.46 12.95
CA PHE A 120 5.95 4.64 13.76
C PHE A 120 4.66 5.37 13.31
N MET A 121 4.42 5.51 12.00
CA MET A 121 3.19 6.12 11.49
C MET A 121 1.94 5.33 11.88
N ARG A 122 2.01 3.99 11.83
CA ARG A 122 0.90 3.13 12.26
C ARG A 122 0.66 3.27 13.76
N ASP A 123 1.73 3.20 14.56
CA ASP A 123 1.66 3.23 16.03
C ASP A 123 1.18 4.58 16.56
N THR A 124 1.43 5.66 15.81
CA THR A 124 0.92 7.00 16.13
C THR A 124 -0.51 7.26 15.63
N GLY A 125 -1.19 6.24 15.10
CA GLY A 125 -2.61 6.31 14.75
C GLY A 125 -2.88 6.75 13.31
N CYS A 126 -1.87 6.75 12.42
CA CYS A 126 -2.07 6.89 10.98
C CYS A 126 -2.14 5.54 10.26
N LYS A 127 -2.65 4.51 10.94
CA LYS A 127 -3.05 3.26 10.29
C LYS A 127 -4.34 3.51 9.52
N LYS A 128 -4.44 3.04 8.28
CA LYS A 128 -5.69 3.14 7.53
C LYS A 128 -6.76 2.41 8.32
N ASN A 129 -7.85 3.10 8.64
CA ASN A 129 -9.05 2.46 9.15
C ASN A 129 -9.58 1.59 8.02
N GLN A 130 -9.12 0.35 7.98
CA GLN A 130 -9.86 -0.70 7.30
C GLN A 130 -11.16 -0.81 8.10
N GLN A 131 -12.21 -0.13 7.61
CA GLN A 131 -13.47 -0.84 7.56
C GLN A 131 -13.10 -2.15 6.86
N LEU A 132 -13.03 -3.24 7.64
CA LEU A 132 -12.90 -4.57 7.07
C LEU A 132 -13.82 -4.56 5.86
N PRO A 133 -13.33 -4.87 4.65
CA PRO A 133 -14.24 -5.01 3.54
C PRO A 133 -15.32 -5.96 4.05
N GLN A 134 -16.57 -5.47 4.13
CA GLN A 134 -17.68 -6.40 4.21
C GLN A 134 -17.43 -7.30 3.02
N VAL A 135 -17.02 -8.53 3.30
CA VAL A 135 -16.89 -9.54 2.26
C VAL A 135 -18.30 -9.60 1.70
N GLU A 136 -18.53 -8.97 0.55
CA GLU A 136 -19.74 -9.20 -0.20
C GLU A 136 -19.72 -10.70 -0.43
N MET A 137 -20.58 -11.43 0.31
CA MET A 137 -20.76 -12.85 0.10
C MET A 137 -21.24 -13.02 -1.34
N GLN A 138 -20.30 -13.29 -2.24
CA GLN A 138 -20.63 -13.64 -3.61
C GLN A 138 -21.13 -15.09 -3.57
N ARG A 139 -22.45 -15.25 -3.65
CA ARG A 139 -23.10 -16.56 -3.73
C ARG A 139 -23.01 -17.04 -5.17
N PHE A 140 -22.29 -18.14 -5.38
CA PHE A 140 -22.22 -18.81 -6.67
C PHE A 140 -23.07 -20.08 -6.61
N MET A 141 -23.99 -20.25 -7.56
CA MET A 141 -24.73 -21.49 -7.75
C MET A 141 -24.10 -22.26 -8.90
N PHE A 142 -23.66 -23.48 -8.64
CA PHE A 142 -23.16 -24.39 -9.67
C PHE A 142 -23.91 -25.71 -9.59
N ILE A 143 -24.32 -26.22 -10.75
CA ILE A 143 -24.98 -27.52 -10.87
C ILE A 143 -23.94 -28.50 -11.40
N ALA A 144 -23.54 -29.46 -10.56
CA ALA A 144 -22.59 -30.51 -10.94
C ALA A 144 -23.34 -31.82 -11.22
N ARG A 145 -23.04 -32.46 -12.35
CA ARG A 145 -23.51 -33.81 -12.67
C ARG A 145 -22.37 -34.80 -12.44
N VAL A 146 -22.41 -35.52 -11.33
CA VAL A 146 -21.40 -36.52 -10.98
C VAL A 146 -21.74 -37.85 -11.65
N LYS A 147 -20.76 -38.48 -12.32
CA LYS A 147 -20.88 -39.82 -12.88
C LYS A 147 -19.78 -40.71 -12.29
N GLY A 148 -20.13 -41.53 -11.30
CA GLY A 148 -19.20 -42.37 -10.54
C GLY A 148 -19.85 -42.94 -9.28
N ASN A 149 -19.06 -43.62 -8.43
CA ASN A 149 -19.53 -44.09 -7.12
C ASN A 149 -19.96 -42.89 -6.26
N LYS A 150 -21.08 -43.03 -5.56
CA LYS A 150 -21.73 -41.99 -4.76
C LYS A 150 -20.71 -41.34 -3.80
N ILE A 151 -20.21 -40.15 -4.14
CA ILE A 151 -19.43 -39.32 -3.21
C ILE A 151 -20.43 -38.80 -2.19
N SER A 152 -20.19 -39.03 -0.90
CA SER A 152 -21.07 -38.50 0.13
C SER A 152 -20.97 -36.97 0.17
N ASP A 153 -22.08 -36.29 0.47
CA ASP A 153 -22.13 -34.82 0.57
C ASP A 153 -21.08 -34.28 1.56
N ILE A 154 -20.77 -35.06 2.59
CA ILE A 154 -19.76 -34.77 3.61
C ILE A 154 -18.35 -34.72 3.01
N GLU A 155 -18.02 -35.64 2.11
CA GLU A 155 -16.71 -35.69 1.44
C GLU A 155 -16.54 -34.46 0.53
N MET A 156 -17.60 -34.10 -0.21
CA MET A 156 -17.59 -32.94 -1.10
C MET A 156 -17.46 -31.61 -0.34
N GLN A 157 -18.19 -31.46 0.77
CA GLN A 157 -18.07 -30.29 1.64
C GLN A 157 -16.66 -30.13 2.21
N LYS A 158 -16.01 -31.23 2.62
CA LYS A 158 -14.64 -31.19 3.16
C LYS A 158 -13.64 -30.70 2.12
N GLN A 159 -13.70 -31.22 0.90
CA GLN A 159 -12.77 -30.83 -0.18
C GLN A 159 -12.94 -29.36 -0.59
N LEU A 160 -14.17 -28.84 -0.55
CA LEU A 160 -14.41 -27.46 -0.94
C LEU A 160 -14.12 -26.47 0.20
N LYS A 161 -14.31 -26.88 1.46
CA LYS A 161 -13.83 -26.12 2.63
C LYS A 161 -12.31 -25.97 2.64
N THR A 162 -11.53 -26.96 2.18
CA THR A 162 -10.07 -26.81 2.05
C THR A 162 -9.66 -25.74 1.04
N LEU A 163 -10.55 -25.37 0.11
CA LEU A 163 -10.35 -24.27 -0.83
C LEU A 163 -10.90 -22.93 -0.31
N GLY A 164 -11.34 -22.87 0.95
CA GLY A 164 -11.93 -21.66 1.55
C GLY A 164 -13.37 -21.37 1.11
N ILE A 165 -14.05 -22.34 0.49
CA ILE A 165 -15.41 -22.20 0.00
C ILE A 165 -16.38 -22.78 1.04
N GLU A 166 -17.32 -21.95 1.51
CA GLU A 166 -18.44 -22.41 2.32
C GLU A 166 -19.63 -22.74 1.41
N ILE A 167 -20.23 -23.91 1.61
CA ILE A 167 -21.26 -24.45 0.72
C ILE A 167 -22.48 -24.85 1.53
N GLU A 168 -23.64 -24.42 1.05
CA GLU A 168 -24.95 -24.90 1.45
C GLU A 168 -25.44 -25.89 0.37
N ILE A 169 -25.63 -27.17 0.74
CA ILE A 169 -26.15 -28.18 -0.18
C ILE A 169 -27.67 -28.18 -0.07
N ILE A 170 -28.35 -27.87 -1.17
CA ILE A 170 -29.80 -27.93 -1.29
C ILE A 170 -30.15 -29.17 -2.13
N GLU A 171 -30.60 -30.25 -1.49
CA GLU A 171 -31.09 -31.44 -2.19
C GLU A 171 -32.51 -31.19 -2.72
N MET A 172 -32.69 -31.19 -4.05
CA MET A 172 -34.01 -31.21 -4.65
C MET A 172 -34.47 -32.65 -4.85
N LEU A 173 -35.29 -33.15 -3.93
CA LEU A 173 -36.01 -34.41 -4.09
C LEU A 173 -36.99 -34.26 -5.28
N ARG A 174 -36.75 -35.03 -6.35
CA ARG A 174 -37.78 -35.25 -7.36
C ARG A 174 -38.76 -36.26 -6.78
N ASN A 175 -39.95 -35.82 -6.43
CA ASN A 175 -41.08 -36.73 -6.25
C ASN A 175 -41.37 -37.34 -7.62
N GLU A 176 -41.24 -38.66 -7.72
CA GLU A 176 -41.78 -39.46 -8.83
C GLU A 176 -43.31 -39.47 -8.79
#